data_AF-A0A810NLM0-F1
#
_entry.id   AF-A0A810NLM0-F1
#
_cell.length_a   1.000
_cell.length_b   1.000
_cell.length_c   1.000
_cell.angle_alpha   90.00
_cell.angle_beta   90.00
_cell.angle_gamma   90.00
#
_symmetry.space_group_name_H-M   'P 1'
#
loop_
_entity.id
_entity.type
_entity.pdbx_description
1 polymer ?
#
loop_
_entity_poly.entity_id
_entity_poly.type
_entity_poly.pdbx_seq_one_letter_code
_entity_poly.pdbx_strand_id
1 'polypeptide(L)'
;MTERQTAPAADRKNGRHESDVLLRQLDGHLARLQADQPGHTGHELALAERIAHHLRALIRETVRASAVDRARVRAAVHYFVVRNRDARHPHSHARPAHVDIWVVNDIIRDLGRHDLLIPEPSIA
;
A
#
# COMPACT_ATOMS: atom_id res chain seq x y z
N MET A 1 -19.11 -22.99 29.65
CA MET A 1 -19.73 -21.78 29.09
C MET A 1 -18.61 -20.93 28.49
N THR A 2 -18.33 -21.09 27.20
CA THR A 2 -17.46 -20.17 26.47
C THR A 2 -17.87 -20.25 25.00
N GLU A 3 -18.60 -19.23 24.59
CA GLU A 3 -19.18 -19.07 23.26
C GLU A 3 -18.06 -19.05 22.21
N ARG A 4 -18.10 -20.03 21.30
CA ARG A 4 -17.37 -19.98 20.04
C ARG A 4 -17.98 -18.85 19.22
N GLN A 5 -17.40 -17.66 19.29
CA GLN A 5 -17.70 -16.56 18.39
C GLN A 5 -17.34 -16.96 16.95
N THR A 6 -18.29 -17.54 16.25
CA THR A 6 -18.24 -17.71 14.80
C THR A 6 -18.56 -16.38 14.15
N ALA A 7 -17.54 -15.61 13.78
CA ALA A 7 -17.71 -14.44 12.94
C ALA A 7 -18.47 -14.83 11.65
N PRO A 8 -19.53 -14.08 11.28
CA PRO A 8 -20.42 -14.46 10.19
C PRO A 8 -19.67 -14.51 8.85
N ALA A 9 -20.02 -15.48 8.00
CA ALA A 9 -19.38 -15.68 6.70
C ALA A 9 -19.46 -14.45 5.76
N ALA A 10 -20.35 -13.50 6.04
CA ALA A 10 -20.47 -12.23 5.33
C ALA A 10 -19.27 -11.29 5.57
N ASP A 11 -18.76 -11.19 6.79
CA ASP A 11 -17.60 -10.35 7.12
C ASP A 11 -16.33 -10.85 6.39
N ARG A 12 -16.19 -12.18 6.29
CA ARG A 12 -15.09 -12.84 5.57
C ARG A 12 -15.15 -12.61 4.06
N LYS A 13 -16.35 -12.61 3.46
CA LYS A 13 -16.52 -12.31 2.03
C LYS A 13 -16.24 -10.83 1.75
N ASN A 14 -16.66 -9.94 2.65
CA ASN A 14 -16.42 -8.50 2.50
C ASN A 14 -14.92 -8.19 2.58
N GLY A 15 -14.20 -8.73 3.57
CA GLY A 15 -12.75 -8.52 3.69
C GLY A 15 -11.94 -9.04 2.49
N ARG A 16 -12.36 -10.15 1.87
CA ARG A 16 -11.76 -10.63 0.62
C ARG A 16 -12.03 -9.69 -0.55
N HIS A 17 -13.26 -9.25 -0.70
CA HIS A 17 -13.64 -8.31 -1.77
C HIS A 17 -12.90 -6.98 -1.64
N GLU A 18 -12.78 -6.44 -0.42
CA GLU A 18 -12.00 -5.23 -0.15
C GLU A 18 -10.52 -5.41 -0.50
N SER A 19 -9.93 -6.56 -0.14
CA SER A 19 -8.54 -6.88 -0.47
C SER A 19 -8.32 -6.97 -1.99
N ASP A 20 -9.23 -7.60 -2.73
CA ASP A 20 -9.17 -7.68 -4.20
C ASP A 20 -9.27 -6.30 -4.86
N VAL A 21 -10.09 -5.39 -4.31
CA VAL A 21 -10.19 -4.01 -4.77
C VAL A 21 -8.87 -3.27 -4.55
N LEU A 22 -8.24 -3.42 -3.39
CA LEU A 22 -6.94 -2.79 -3.09
C LEU A 22 -5.83 -3.31 -4.02
N LEU A 23 -5.79 -4.62 -4.28
CA LEU A 23 -4.84 -5.22 -5.23
C LEU A 23 -5.04 -4.64 -6.64
N ARG A 24 -6.28 -4.55 -7.12
CA ARG A 24 -6.58 -3.95 -8.43
C ARG A 24 -6.18 -2.48 -8.52
N GLN A 25 -6.39 -1.70 -7.46
CA GLN A 25 -5.96 -0.30 -7.42
C GLN A 25 -4.44 -0.17 -7.51
N LEU A 26 -3.72 -1.04 -6.80
CA LEU A 26 -2.27 -1.05 -6.78
C LEU A 26 -1.68 -1.49 -8.14
N ASP A 27 -2.25 -2.53 -8.74
CA ASP A 27 -1.84 -3.02 -10.06
C ASP A 27 -2.12 -1.97 -11.15
N GLY A 28 -3.30 -1.35 -11.12
CA GLY A 28 -3.66 -0.28 -12.05
C GLY A 28 -2.79 0.97 -11.88
N HIS A 29 -2.30 1.23 -10.68
CA HIS A 29 -1.36 2.31 -10.42
C HIS A 29 0.02 2.03 -11.02
N LEU A 30 0.58 0.84 -10.78
CA LEU A 30 1.87 0.44 -11.37
C LEU A 30 1.82 0.42 -12.90
N ALA A 31 0.75 -0.13 -13.49
CA ALA A 31 0.60 -0.13 -14.94
C ALA A 31 0.56 1.28 -15.54
N ARG A 32 -0.04 2.24 -14.82
CA ARG A 32 -0.03 3.66 -15.22
C ARG A 32 1.37 4.26 -15.12
N LEU A 33 2.13 3.96 -14.06
CA LEU A 33 3.50 4.45 -13.92
C LEU A 33 4.44 3.91 -14.98
N GLN A 34 4.29 2.62 -15.32
CA GLN A 34 5.04 2.00 -16.40
C GLN A 34 4.68 2.61 -17.77
N ALA A 35 3.41 3.02 -17.97
CA ALA A 35 2.99 3.68 -19.21
C ALA A 35 3.44 5.14 -19.30
N ASP A 36 3.60 5.83 -18.17
CA ASP A 36 3.99 7.25 -18.07
C ASP A 36 5.53 7.44 -17.98
N GLN A 37 6.27 6.44 -18.49
CA GLN A 37 7.72 6.32 -18.44
C GLN A 37 8.55 7.51 -18.97
N PRO A 38 8.12 8.35 -19.93
CA PRO A 38 8.96 9.45 -20.40
C PRO A 38 9.22 10.55 -19.35
N GLY A 39 8.52 10.57 -18.21
CA GLY A 39 8.68 11.57 -17.15
C GLY A 39 9.29 11.08 -15.82
N HIS A 40 9.35 9.77 -15.57
CA HIS A 40 9.85 9.21 -14.31
C HIS A 40 11.29 8.71 -14.47
N THR A 41 12.18 9.13 -13.56
CA THR A 41 13.52 8.53 -13.46
C THR A 41 13.33 7.07 -13.07
N GLY A 42 13.98 6.11 -13.74
CA GLY A 42 13.77 4.67 -13.50
C GLY A 42 13.91 4.23 -12.03
N HIS A 43 14.58 5.02 -11.21
CA HIS A 43 14.67 4.85 -9.76
C HIS A 43 13.33 5.04 -9.02
N GLU A 44 12.48 5.97 -9.45
CA GLU A 44 11.14 6.17 -8.86
C GLU A 44 10.21 5.01 -9.17
N LEU A 45 10.28 4.48 -10.40
CA LEU A 45 9.52 3.29 -10.79
C LEU A 45 9.95 2.06 -9.97
N ALA A 46 11.27 1.83 -9.84
CA ALA A 46 11.80 0.72 -9.05
C ALA A 46 11.37 0.80 -7.57
N LEU A 47 11.33 2.01 -7.00
CA LEU A 47 10.86 2.21 -5.64
C LEU A 47 9.35 1.97 -5.52
N ALA A 48 8.55 2.49 -6.47
CA ALA A 48 7.12 2.27 -6.51
C ALA A 48 6.78 0.76 -6.61
N GLU A 49 7.52 0.00 -7.43
CA GLU A 49 7.38 -1.44 -7.55
C GLU A 49 7.70 -2.17 -6.23
N ARG A 50 8.74 -1.73 -5.52
CA ARG A 50 9.11 -2.29 -4.22
C ARG A 50 8.06 -2.03 -3.15
N ILE A 51 7.55 -0.80 -3.07
CA ILE A 51 6.45 -0.41 -2.17
C ILE A 51 5.21 -1.25 -2.49
N ALA A 52 4.84 -1.35 -3.77
CA ALA A 52 3.70 -2.15 -4.19
C ALA A 52 3.87 -3.63 -3.85
N HIS A 53 5.08 -4.19 -3.98
CA HIS A 53 5.34 -5.57 -3.56
C HIS A 53 5.02 -5.79 -2.07
N HIS A 54 5.46 -4.89 -1.19
CA HIS A 54 5.22 -4.99 0.25
C HIS A 54 3.75 -4.75 0.61
N LEU A 55 3.08 -3.80 -0.06
CA LEU A 55 1.64 -3.59 0.10
C LEU A 55 0.83 -4.83 -0.34
N ARG A 56 1.20 -5.51 -1.43
CA ARG A 56 0.54 -6.77 -1.83
C ARG A 56 0.66 -7.85 -0.76
N ALA A 57 1.83 -7.98 -0.12
CA ALA A 57 2.04 -8.92 0.98
C ALA A 57 1.14 -8.58 2.18
N LEU A 58 1.15 -7.31 2.61
CA LEU A 58 0.30 -6.82 3.70
C LEU A 58 -1.19 -7.04 3.43
N ILE A 59 -1.67 -6.72 2.22
CA ILE A 59 -3.08 -6.94 1.84
C ILE A 59 -3.44 -8.42 2.00
N ARG A 60 -2.62 -9.34 1.49
CA ARG A 60 -2.88 -10.79 1.57
C ARG A 60 -2.90 -11.31 3.00
N GLU A 61 -2.00 -10.82 3.84
CA GLU A 61 -1.87 -11.27 5.23
C GLU A 61 -2.97 -10.69 6.12
N THR A 62 -3.43 -9.46 5.83
CA THR A 62 -4.49 -8.80 6.59
C THR A 62 -5.91 -9.23 6.21
N VAL A 63 -6.07 -10.09 5.18
CA VAL A 63 -7.37 -10.73 4.82
C VAL A 63 -8.05 -11.41 6.03
N ARG A 64 -7.26 -11.94 6.97
CA ARG A 64 -7.74 -12.59 8.21
C ARG A 64 -7.48 -11.78 9.48
N ALA A 65 -6.91 -10.58 9.36
CA ALA A 65 -6.58 -9.71 10.48
C ALA A 65 -7.79 -8.87 10.93
N SER A 66 -7.63 -8.04 11.97
CA SER A 66 -8.70 -7.24 12.53
C SER A 66 -9.21 -6.17 11.54
N ALA A 67 -10.42 -5.63 11.76
CA ALA A 67 -10.95 -4.54 10.94
C ALA A 67 -10.06 -3.28 10.99
N VAL A 68 -9.37 -3.06 12.11
CA VAL A 68 -8.42 -1.96 12.29
C VAL A 68 -7.20 -2.14 11.39
N ASP A 69 -6.64 -3.36 11.33
CA ASP A 69 -5.49 -3.67 10.47
C ASP A 69 -5.84 -3.48 8.99
N ARG A 70 -7.04 -3.93 8.59
CA ARG A 70 -7.55 -3.73 7.22
C ARG A 70 -7.74 -2.25 6.87
N ALA A 71 -8.24 -1.45 7.81
CA ALA A 71 -8.39 0.00 7.61
C ALA A 71 -7.03 0.70 7.43
N ARG A 72 -6.01 0.29 8.20
CA ARG A 72 -4.63 0.79 8.08
C ARG A 72 -4.00 0.44 6.73
N VAL A 73 -4.13 -0.81 6.27
CA VAL A 73 -3.64 -1.23 4.94
C VAL A 73 -4.34 -0.46 3.83
N ARG A 74 -5.65 -0.25 3.95
CA ARG A 74 -6.40 0.58 3.00
C ARG A 74 -5.89 2.02 2.97
N ALA A 75 -5.56 2.61 4.12
CA ALA A 75 -4.97 3.95 4.19
C ALA A 75 -3.60 4.02 3.50
N ALA A 76 -2.75 3.01 3.70
CA ALA A 76 -1.44 2.92 3.03
C ALA A 76 -1.58 2.87 1.50
N VAL A 77 -2.46 1.99 1.00
CA VAL A 77 -2.73 1.87 -0.44
C VAL A 77 -3.32 3.16 -1.01
N HIS A 78 -4.25 3.79 -0.29
CA HIS A 78 -4.85 5.04 -0.73
C HIS A 78 -3.79 6.16 -0.85
N TYR A 79 -2.94 6.31 0.16
CA TYR A 79 -1.88 7.32 0.14
C TYR A 79 -0.92 7.12 -1.04
N PHE A 80 -0.49 5.87 -1.28
CA PHE A 80 0.38 5.52 -2.41
C PHE A 80 -0.30 5.79 -3.77
N VAL A 81 -1.58 5.42 -3.93
CA VAL A 81 -2.31 5.57 -5.20
C VAL A 81 -2.69 7.03 -5.49
N VAL A 82 -3.03 7.83 -4.47
CA VAL A 82 -3.48 9.22 -4.62
C VAL A 82 -2.30 10.17 -4.91
N ARG A 83 -1.14 10.00 -4.24
CA ARG A 83 0.04 10.87 -4.42
C ARG A 83 0.45 11.02 -5.88
N ASN A 84 0.51 9.92 -6.63
CA ASN A 84 0.99 9.95 -8.01
C ASN A 84 -0.07 10.42 -9.03
N ARG A 85 -1.30 10.66 -8.56
CA ARG A 85 -2.32 11.35 -9.38
C ARG A 85 -2.06 12.86 -9.42
N ASP A 86 -1.60 13.43 -8.31
CA ASP A 86 -1.24 14.85 -8.15
C ASP A 86 0.16 15.20 -8.69
N ALA A 87 1.07 14.22 -8.77
CA ALA A 87 2.40 14.40 -9.39
C ALA A 87 2.33 14.80 -10.89
N ARG A 88 1.16 14.69 -11.52
CA ARG A 88 0.89 15.18 -12.89
C ARG A 88 0.71 16.68 -13.00
N HIS A 89 0.65 17.41 -11.88
CA HIS A 89 0.69 18.86 -11.91
C HIS A 89 2.15 19.34 -11.90
N PRO A 90 2.66 19.95 -12.99
CA PRO A 90 4.05 20.41 -13.09
C PRO A 90 4.43 21.52 -12.08
N HIS A 91 3.53 21.89 -11.16
CA HIS A 91 3.70 22.94 -10.15
C HIS A 91 3.43 22.45 -8.72
N SER A 92 2.98 21.21 -8.54
CA SER A 92 2.99 20.57 -7.21
C SER A 92 4.40 20.04 -7.01
N HIS A 93 5.17 20.67 -6.11
CA HIS A 93 6.43 20.11 -5.60
C HIS A 93 6.26 18.60 -5.42
N ALA A 94 6.94 17.80 -6.25
CA ALA A 94 6.95 16.36 -6.14
C ALA A 94 7.45 16.03 -4.74
N ARG A 95 6.52 15.75 -3.81
CA ARG A 95 6.85 15.37 -2.43
C ARG A 95 7.79 14.18 -2.56
N PRO A 96 9.00 14.17 -2.01
CA PRO A 96 9.99 13.21 -2.47
C PRO A 96 9.61 11.80 -2.03
N ALA A 97 9.99 10.79 -2.80
CA ALA A 97 9.56 9.40 -2.58
C ALA A 97 9.98 8.82 -1.21
N HIS A 98 10.92 9.44 -0.51
CA HIS A 98 11.26 9.09 0.88
C HIS A 98 10.09 9.26 1.85
N VAL A 99 9.16 10.19 1.58
CA VAL A 99 8.02 10.42 2.48
C VAL A 99 7.04 9.25 2.43
N ASP A 100 6.93 8.59 1.28
CA ASP A 100 6.09 7.39 1.13
C ASP A 100 6.65 6.23 1.90
N ILE A 101 7.97 6.06 1.87
CA ILE A 101 8.65 5.04 2.66
C ILE A 101 8.38 5.27 4.14
N TRP A 102 8.41 6.53 4.59
CA TRP A 102 8.08 6.88 5.97
C TRP A 102 6.66 6.50 6.36
N VAL A 103 5.65 6.92 5.57
CA VAL A 103 4.24 6.62 5.86
C VAL A 103 3.95 5.12 5.78
N VAL A 104 4.51 4.44 4.78
CA VAL A 104 4.33 2.99 4.61
C VAL A 104 5.03 2.23 5.75
N ASN A 105 6.25 2.62 6.12
CA ASN A 105 6.97 2.01 7.24
C ASN A 105 6.31 2.28 8.59
N ASP A 106 5.72 3.46 8.78
CA ASP A 106 4.94 3.81 9.97
C ASP A 106 3.73 2.88 10.11
N ILE A 107 2.97 2.69 9.01
CA ILE A 107 1.84 1.75 8.99
C ILE A 107 2.31 0.30 9.19
N ILE A 108 3.44 -0.10 8.60
CA ILE A 108 4.04 -1.43 8.82
C ILE A 108 4.41 -1.63 10.30
N ARG A 109 4.97 -0.61 10.95
CA ARG A 109 5.27 -0.62 12.39
C ARG A 109 4.01 -0.75 13.23
N ASP A 110 2.99 0.03 12.90
CA ASP A 110 1.69 -0.02 13.59
C ASP A 110 1.01 -1.38 13.47
N LEU A 111 1.25 -2.10 12.37
CA LEU A 111 0.81 -3.48 12.14
C LEU A 111 1.72 -4.53 12.80
N GLY A 112 2.81 -4.11 13.45
CA GLY A 112 3.80 -5.00 14.07
C GLY A 112 4.60 -5.86 13.08
N ARG A 113 4.58 -5.53 11.79
CA ARG A 113 5.20 -6.32 10.71
C ARG A 113 6.58 -5.80 10.32
N HIS A 114 7.47 -5.76 11.32
CA HIS A 114 8.84 -5.26 11.16
C HIS A 114 9.64 -6.00 10.08
N ASP A 115 9.24 -7.22 9.73
CA ASP A 115 9.81 -8.04 8.65
C ASP A 115 9.59 -7.44 7.25
N LEU A 116 8.62 -6.54 7.09
CA LEU A 116 8.26 -5.90 5.83
C LEU A 116 8.76 -4.45 5.73
N LEU A 117 9.56 -3.96 6.67
CA LEU A 117 10.07 -2.59 6.61
C LEU A 117 10.92 -2.37 5.36
N ILE A 118 10.59 -1.32 4.62
CA ILE A 118 11.34 -0.92 3.43
C ILE A 118 12.58 -0.16 3.92
N PRO A 119 13.81 -0.61 3.59
CA PRO A 119 15.00 0.15 3.94
C PRO A 119 14.91 1.54 3.31
N GLU A 120 15.14 2.57 4.13
CA GLU A 120 15.16 3.95 3.63
C GLU A 120 16.18 4.06 2.49
N PRO A 121 15.85 4.79 1.42
CA PRO A 121 16.78 4.95 0.32
C PRO A 121 17.95 5.73 0.89
N SER A 122 19.15 5.15 0.86
CA SER A 122 20.36 5.85 1.27
C SER A 122 20.47 7.08 0.39
N ILE A 123 20.12 8.24 0.94
CA ILE A 123 20.28 9.52 0.26
C ILE A 123 21.78 9.80 0.32
N ALA A 124 22.48 9.36 -0.73
CA ALA A 124 23.87 9.70 -1.00
C ALA A 124 23.94 11.04 -1.73
#